data_AF-A0A0B7MD53-F1
#
_entry.id   AF-A0A0B7MD53-F1
#
_cell.length_a   1.000
_cell.length_b   1.000
_cell.length_c   1.000
_cell.angle_alpha   90.00
_cell.angle_beta   90.00
_cell.angle_gamma   90.00
#
_symmetry.space_group_name_H-M   'P 1'
#
loop_
_entity.id
_entity.type
_entity.pdbx_description
1 polymer ?
#
loop_
_entity_poly.entity_id
_entity_poly.type
_entity_poly.pdbx_seq_one_letter_code
_entity_poly.pdbx_strand_id
1 'polypeptide(L)'
;MTREEALKLIKERVHTPELIHHMQATAAIMEGLAARLGQDEEKWYLTGLLHDIDYEETKEDTDRHSLLAAEWLQDLGFDEELVHAVKAHNDHDGMKRTTLLDKALYATDPLSG
;
A
#
# COMPACT_ATOMS: atom_id res chain seq x y z
N MET A 1 -1.72 2.98 -13.80
CA MET A 1 -2.96 3.44 -13.16
C MET A 1 -2.78 4.90 -12.77
N THR A 2 -3.80 5.74 -12.96
CA THR A 2 -3.78 7.14 -12.52
C THR A 2 -4.24 7.25 -11.06
N ARG A 3 -3.93 8.36 -10.37
CA ARG A 3 -4.44 8.63 -9.02
C ARG A 3 -5.96 8.60 -8.93
N GLU A 4 -6.66 9.09 -9.96
CA GLU A 4 -8.13 9.07 -10.01
C GLU A 4 -8.68 7.65 -10.10
N GLU A 5 -8.06 6.80 -10.92
CA GLU A 5 -8.42 5.38 -11.03
C GLU A 5 -8.17 4.65 -9.70
N ALA A 6 -7.03 4.90 -9.05
CA ALA A 6 -6.70 4.31 -7.76
C ALA A 6 -7.69 4.77 -6.66
N LEU A 7 -8.02 6.07 -6.61
CA LEU A 7 -9.01 6.60 -5.67
C LEU A 7 -10.42 6.03 -5.90
N LYS A 8 -10.77 5.74 -7.15
CA LYS A 8 -12.03 5.07 -7.45
C LYS A 8 -12.00 3.61 -6.96
N LEU A 9 -10.90 2.91 -7.24
CA LEU A 9 -10.70 1.52 -6.85
C LEU A 9 -10.76 1.33 -5.32
N ILE A 10 -10.12 2.19 -4.53
CA ILE A 10 -10.20 2.09 -3.06
C ILE A 10 -11.64 2.33 -2.57
N LYS A 11 -12.40 3.24 -3.18
CA LYS A 11 -13.80 3.52 -2.79
C LYS A 11 -14.76 2.39 -3.15
N GLU A 12 -14.40 1.55 -4.12
CA GLU A 12 -15.17 0.37 -4.50
C GLU A 12 -14.96 -0.79 -3.53
N ARG A 13 -13.83 -0.85 -2.83
CA ARG A 13 -13.44 -1.98 -1.97
C ARG A 13 -13.41 -1.67 -0.47
N VAL A 14 -13.13 -0.42 -0.12
CA VAL A 14 -13.03 0.06 1.25
C VAL A 14 -14.17 1.03 1.49
N HIS A 15 -14.95 0.79 2.53
CA HIS A 15 -16.14 1.56 2.88
C HIS A 15 -15.99 2.31 4.21
N THR A 16 -14.97 1.99 4.99
CA THR A 16 -14.63 2.60 6.27
C THR A 16 -13.92 3.93 6.01
N PRO A 17 -14.53 5.08 6.36
CA PRO A 17 -13.95 6.40 6.09
C PRO A 17 -12.59 6.62 6.73
N GLU A 18 -12.41 6.13 7.96
CA GLU A 18 -11.15 6.25 8.71
C GLU A 18 -10.01 5.52 8.01
N LEU A 19 -10.28 4.32 7.47
CA LEU A 19 -9.30 3.55 6.70
C LEU A 19 -8.95 4.24 5.38
N ILE A 20 -9.93 4.81 4.69
CA ILE A 20 -9.66 5.62 3.48
C ILE A 20 -8.77 6.82 3.81
N HIS A 21 -9.02 7.50 4.94
CA HIS A 21 -8.17 8.62 5.37
C HIS A 21 -6.74 8.16 5.70
N HIS A 22 -6.57 7.01 6.36
CA HIS A 22 -5.27 6.37 6.61
C HIS A 22 -4.52 6.09 5.31
N MET A 23 -5.17 5.44 4.34
CA MET A 23 -4.58 5.14 3.03
C MET A 23 -4.16 6.42 2.28
N GLN A 24 -4.97 7.49 2.35
CA GLN A 24 -4.64 8.78 1.77
C GLN A 24 -3.47 9.48 2.48
N ALA A 25 -3.41 9.41 3.82
CA ALA A 25 -2.33 9.97 4.61
C ALA A 25 -1.01 9.22 4.32
N THR A 26 -1.05 7.89 4.27
CA THR A 26 0.07 7.03 3.88
C THR A 26 0.59 7.41 2.50
N ALA A 27 -0.30 7.58 1.51
CA ALA A 27 0.07 8.00 0.15
C ALA A 27 0.80 9.35 0.13
N ALA A 28 0.32 10.34 0.88
CA ALA A 28 0.93 11.67 0.96
C ALA A 28 2.31 11.65 1.64
N ILE A 29 2.48 10.85 2.71
CA ILE A 29 3.78 10.70 3.37
C ILE A 29 4.77 9.99 2.43
N MET A 30 4.33 8.92 1.76
CA MET A 30 5.14 8.18 0.80
C MET A 30 5.60 9.06 -0.37
N GLU A 31 4.73 9.91 -0.91
CA GLU A 31 5.09 10.91 -1.93
C GLU A 31 6.19 11.86 -1.43
N GLY A 32 6.03 12.41 -0.22
CA GLY A 32 7.04 13.29 0.39
C GLY A 32 8.38 12.58 0.65
N LEU A 33 8.36 11.31 1.06
CA LEU A 33 9.56 10.50 1.22
C LEU A 33 10.25 10.22 -0.12
N ALA A 34 9.48 9.93 -1.16
CA ALA A 34 10.00 9.69 -2.50
C ALA A 34 10.78 10.90 -3.02
N ALA A 35 10.18 12.10 -2.91
CA ALA A 35 10.84 13.35 -3.27
C ALA A 35 12.14 13.57 -2.49
N ARG A 36 12.13 13.30 -1.18
CA ARG A 36 13.32 13.44 -0.31
C ARG A 36 14.42 12.43 -0.65
N LEU A 37 14.06 11.23 -1.08
CA LEU A 37 14.96 10.11 -1.35
C LEU A 37 15.33 9.97 -2.84
N GLY A 38 14.84 10.88 -3.70
CA GLY A 38 15.08 10.85 -5.14
C GLY A 38 14.47 9.62 -5.83
N GLN A 39 13.27 9.21 -5.41
CA GLN A 39 12.54 8.07 -5.93
C GLN A 39 11.34 8.51 -6.79
N ASP A 40 10.67 7.55 -7.42
CA ASP A 40 9.45 7.79 -8.20
C ASP A 40 8.27 8.14 -7.28
N GLU A 41 7.92 9.42 -7.25
CA GLU A 41 6.82 9.96 -6.43
C GLU A 41 5.47 9.30 -6.74
N GLU A 42 5.19 8.98 -8.00
CA GLU A 42 3.90 8.40 -8.39
C GLU A 42 3.81 6.93 -7.95
N LYS A 43 4.89 6.16 -8.14
CA LYS A 43 4.94 4.78 -7.64
C LYS A 43 4.74 4.74 -6.12
N TRP A 44 5.45 5.61 -5.39
CA TRP A 44 5.38 5.64 -3.93
C TRP A 44 4.01 6.09 -3.42
N TYR A 45 3.42 7.11 -4.06
CA TYR A 45 2.05 7.54 -3.78
C TYR A 45 1.06 6.38 -3.96
N LEU A 46 1.10 5.70 -5.11
CA LEU A 46 0.18 4.58 -5.40
C LEU A 46 0.40 3.40 -4.44
N THR A 47 1.66 3.12 -4.07
CA THR A 47 2.00 2.09 -3.09
C THR A 47 1.34 2.38 -1.74
N GLY A 48 1.48 3.62 -1.23
CA GLY A 48 0.84 4.02 0.02
C GLY A 48 -0.68 4.06 -0.07
N LEU A 49 -1.25 4.48 -1.20
CA LEU A 49 -2.70 4.57 -1.37
C LEU A 49 -3.37 3.20 -1.41
N LEU A 50 -2.69 2.17 -1.91
CA LEU A 50 -3.30 0.87 -2.21
C LEU A 50 -2.92 -0.23 -1.21
N HIS A 51 -2.04 0.02 -0.25
CA HIS A 51 -1.48 -1.03 0.62
C HIS A 51 -2.55 -1.82 1.40
N ASP A 52 -3.56 -1.13 1.91
CA ASP A 52 -4.63 -1.68 2.76
C ASP A 52 -5.94 -1.98 2.02
N ILE A 53 -5.89 -2.06 0.69
CA ILE A 53 -7.12 -2.20 -0.11
C ILE A 53 -7.90 -3.50 0.20
N ASP A 54 -7.25 -4.49 0.81
CA ASP A 54 -7.84 -5.77 1.21
C ASP A 54 -8.26 -5.83 2.69
N TYR A 55 -8.03 -4.78 3.48
CA TYR A 55 -8.18 -4.83 4.94
C TYR A 55 -9.60 -5.21 5.37
N GLU A 56 -10.64 -4.65 4.74
CA GLU A 56 -12.03 -4.98 5.09
C GLU A 56 -12.43 -6.42 4.75
N GLU A 57 -11.86 -6.98 3.67
CA GLU A 57 -12.10 -8.36 3.23
C GLU A 57 -11.34 -9.36 4.13
N THR A 58 -10.19 -8.95 4.66
CA THR A 58 -9.29 -9.78 5.47
C THR A 58 -9.44 -9.57 6.97
N LYS A 59 -10.33 -8.69 7.42
CA LYS A 59 -10.50 -8.36 8.86
C LYS A 59 -10.81 -9.55 9.77
N GLU A 60 -11.43 -10.61 9.25
CA GLU A 60 -11.74 -11.84 10.00
C GLU A 60 -10.63 -12.91 9.87
N ASP A 61 -9.65 -12.69 8.99
CA ASP A 61 -8.51 -13.56 8.69
C ASP A 61 -7.27 -12.70 8.39
N THR A 62 -6.72 -12.10 9.45
CA THR A 62 -5.64 -11.12 9.38
C THR A 62 -4.33 -11.69 8.80
N ASP A 63 -4.17 -13.01 8.80
CA ASP A 63 -3.01 -13.69 8.20
C ASP A 63 -3.00 -13.55 6.67
N ARG A 64 -4.14 -13.19 6.06
CA ARG A 64 -4.27 -12.94 4.62
C ARG A 64 -4.07 -11.49 4.21
N HIS A 65 -4.11 -10.57 5.17
CA HIS A 65 -3.92 -9.15 4.91
C HIS A 65 -2.54 -8.91 4.30
N SER A 66 -2.47 -7.95 3.38
CA SER A 66 -1.34 -7.64 2.49
C SER A 66 -1.06 -8.67 1.40
N LEU A 67 -1.34 -9.96 1.64
CA LEU A 67 -1.19 -11.02 0.62
C LEU A 67 -2.26 -10.87 -0.46
N LEU A 68 -3.51 -10.63 -0.04
CA LEU A 68 -4.64 -10.47 -0.96
C LEU A 68 -4.55 -9.14 -1.72
N ALA A 69 -4.14 -8.06 -1.05
CA ALA A 69 -3.84 -6.79 -1.72
C ALA A 69 -2.74 -6.98 -2.79
N ALA A 70 -1.64 -7.66 -2.45
CA ALA A 70 -0.56 -7.92 -3.39
C ALA A 70 -1.02 -8.74 -4.61
N GLU A 71 -1.85 -9.77 -4.40
CA GLU A 71 -2.45 -10.56 -5.48
C GLU A 71 -3.28 -9.69 -6.44
N TRP A 72 -4.19 -8.87 -5.90
CA TRP A 72 -5.01 -7.98 -6.71
C TRP A 72 -4.19 -6.95 -7.49
N LEU A 73 -3.17 -6.37 -6.85
CA LEU A 73 -2.29 -5.39 -7.51
C LEU A 73 -1.44 -6.04 -8.60
N GLN A 74 -1.00 -7.28 -8.40
CA GLN A 74 -0.32 -8.04 -9.44
C GLN A 74 -1.24 -8.29 -10.65
N ASP A 75 -2.49 -8.70 -10.42
CA ASP A 75 -3.48 -8.92 -11.47
C ASP A 75 -3.84 -7.63 -12.23
N LEU A 76 -3.78 -6.48 -11.55
CA LEU A 76 -3.96 -5.15 -12.15
C LEU A 76 -2.73 -4.66 -12.93
N GLY A 77 -1.64 -5.44 -12.94
CA GLY A 77 -0.44 -5.17 -13.73
C GLY A 77 0.54 -4.17 -13.10
N PHE A 78 0.50 -4.01 -11.77
CA PHE A 78 1.52 -3.23 -11.07
C PHE A 78 2.88 -3.94 -11.07
N ASP A 79 3.96 -3.16 -10.95
CA ASP A 79 5.31 -3.70 -10.97
C ASP A 79 5.66 -4.47 -9.69
N GLU A 80 6.61 -5.39 -9.81
CA GLU A 80 6.99 -6.33 -8.75
C GLU A 80 7.49 -5.62 -7.48
N GLU A 81 8.12 -4.45 -7.60
CA GLU A 81 8.62 -3.69 -6.44
C GLU A 81 7.45 -3.16 -5.59
N LEU A 82 6.42 -2.60 -6.22
CA LEU A 82 5.22 -2.13 -5.52
C LEU A 82 4.46 -3.30 -4.90
N VAL A 83 4.23 -4.37 -5.66
CA VAL A 83 3.53 -5.57 -5.18
C VAL A 83 4.27 -6.17 -3.99
N HIS A 84 5.60 -6.26 -4.07
CA HIS A 84 6.43 -6.74 -2.98
C HIS A 84 6.36 -5.82 -1.74
N ALA A 85 6.42 -4.50 -1.93
CA ALA A 85 6.32 -3.54 -0.82
C ALA A 85 4.97 -3.67 -0.10
N VAL A 86 3.87 -3.74 -0.85
CA VAL A 86 2.54 -4.01 -0.27
C VAL A 86 2.55 -5.35 0.44
N LYS A 87 3.05 -6.42 -0.16
CA LYS A 87 3.12 -7.71 0.54
C LYS A 87 3.91 -7.65 1.86
N ALA A 88 5.05 -6.96 1.85
CA ALA A 88 6.01 -6.89 2.94
C ALA A 88 5.72 -5.78 3.98
N HIS A 89 4.64 -4.99 3.83
CA HIS A 89 4.26 -4.04 4.88
C HIS A 89 3.78 -4.79 6.13
N ASN A 90 3.04 -5.89 5.97
CA ASN A 90 2.71 -6.80 7.06
C ASN A 90 3.80 -7.88 7.29
N ASP A 91 3.85 -8.44 8.50
CA ASP A 91 4.82 -9.47 8.87
C ASP A 91 4.38 -10.86 8.43
N HIS A 92 5.01 -11.38 7.37
CA HIS A 92 4.83 -12.74 6.86
C HIS A 92 6.11 -13.57 7.01
N ASP A 93 5.97 -14.88 7.27
CA ASP A 93 7.14 -15.75 7.43
C ASP A 93 8.02 -15.75 6.17
N GLY A 94 9.32 -15.58 6.36
CA GLY A 94 10.29 -15.45 5.28
C GLY A 94 10.22 -14.16 4.46
N MET A 95 9.28 -13.25 4.71
CA MET A 95 9.17 -11.99 3.99
C MET A 95 10.12 -10.94 4.55
N LYS A 96 11.02 -10.44 3.68
CA LYS A 96 12.04 -9.45 4.06
C LYS A 96 11.80 -8.14 3.35
N ARG A 97 11.91 -7.03 4.09
CA ARG A 97 11.92 -5.68 3.56
C ARG A 97 13.31 -5.36 3.00
N THR A 98 13.48 -5.48 1.70
CA THR A 98 14.78 -5.39 1.02
C THR A 98 14.98 -4.04 0.33
N THR A 99 13.93 -3.49 -0.27
CA THR A 99 13.97 -2.24 -1.04
C THR A 99 13.81 -1.01 -0.13
N LEU A 100 14.03 0.19 -0.68
CA LEU A 100 13.68 1.44 0.02
C LEU A 100 12.17 1.60 0.14
N LEU A 101 11.42 1.17 -0.88
CA LEU A 101 9.96 1.24 -0.90
C LEU A 101 9.36 0.38 0.22
N ASP A 102 9.83 -0.86 0.39
CA ASP A 102 9.37 -1.77 1.46
C ASP A 102 9.55 -1.12 2.83
N LYS A 103 10.73 -0.54 3.07
CA LYS A 103 11.10 0.06 4.36
C LYS A 103 10.33 1.34 4.62
N ALA A 104 10.11 2.13 3.57
CA ALA A 104 9.35 3.37 3.67
C ALA A 104 7.88 3.10 3.95
N LEU A 105 7.25 2.15 3.23
CA LEU A 105 5.85 1.79 3.47
C LEU A 105 5.68 1.25 4.89
N TYR A 106 6.51 0.29 5.31
CA TYR A 106 6.48 -0.27 6.66
C TYR A 106 6.66 0.78 7.77
N ALA A 107 7.51 1.79 7.55
CA ALA A 107 7.72 2.86 8.53
C ALA A 107 6.60 3.90 8.53
N THR A 108 5.93 4.08 7.39
CA THR A 108 4.91 5.11 7.18
C THR A 108 3.55 4.67 7.69
N ASP A 109 3.17 3.42 7.42
CA ASP A 109 1.88 2.84 7.78
C ASP A 109 1.50 3.07 9.27
N PRO A 110 2.28 2.64 10.27
CA PRO A 110 1.94 2.91 11.68
C PRO A 110 2.06 4.39 12.10
N LEU A 111 2.65 5.26 11.26
CA LEU A 111 2.78 6.69 11.55
C LEU A 111 1.55 7.50 11.13
N SER A 112 0.81 7.04 10.12
CA SER A 112 -0.32 7.78 9.54
C SER A 112 -1.61 7.72 10.37
N GLY A 113 -1.74 6.78 11.31
CA GLY A 113 -2.86 6.73 12.25
C GLY A 113 -3.26 5.32 12.65
#